data_AF-A0A359G4M1-F1
#
_entry.id   AF-A0A359G4M1-F1
#
_cell.length_a   1.000
_cell.length_b   1.000
_cell.length_c   1.000
_cell.angle_alpha   90.00
_cell.angle_beta   90.00
_cell.angle_gamma   90.00
#
_symmetry.space_group_name_H-M   'P 1'
#
loop_
_entity.id
_entity.type
_entity.pdbx_description
1 polymer ?
#
loop_
_entity_poly.entity_id
_entity_poly.type
_entity_poly.pdbx_seq_one_letter_code
_entity_poly.pdbx_strand_id
1 'polypeptide(L)'
;MLAMLGIFLGANVLVGGTAGLVRLALLGAEAPDAAQAGRMLFVTYLLSMGLALGGVLLYRRLRGGRARVALLSRRGLDPALLGWALLLVVALEVVLAPLTSRLPGPPYEAMGRGAWTFAALVVLAPFLEELLCRGAVLEALRSRRGDRAAWIGSSLFFGIMHLYPAQALGAFVIGLVLGYVCLVSGSLWGAVALHAANNALAYWLMTAGYAETSCAEAVGHRALYVVLYAAALGAAVAAVRGLRREGRRLRAAADKNREAA
;
A
#
# COMPACT_ATOMS: atom_id res chain seq x y z
N MET A 1 8.60 6.96 14.71
CA MET A 1 8.67 6.29 13.39
C MET A 1 9.66 5.14 13.45
N LEU A 2 10.95 5.39 13.69
CA LEU A 2 11.99 4.34 13.72
C LEU A 2 11.66 3.16 14.66
N ALA A 3 11.20 3.41 15.89
CA ALA A 3 10.79 2.32 16.79
C ALA A 3 9.63 1.47 16.23
N MET A 4 8.64 2.10 15.58
CA MET A 4 7.53 1.36 14.94
C MET A 4 8.01 0.56 13.74
N LEU A 5 9.04 1.05 13.03
CA LEU A 5 9.64 0.34 11.91
C LEU A 5 10.44 -0.86 12.41
N GLY A 6 11.21 -0.69 13.50
CA GLY A 6 11.92 -1.79 14.16
C GLY A 6 10.97 -2.89 14.65
N ILE A 7 9.81 -2.53 15.20
CA ILE A 7 8.76 -3.49 15.59
C ILE A 7 8.24 -4.25 14.36
N PHE A 8 7.93 -3.55 13.27
CA PHE A 8 7.48 -4.19 12.03
C PHE A 8 8.53 -5.16 11.47
N LEU A 9 9.78 -4.72 11.34
CA LEU A 9 10.87 -5.54 10.82
C LEU A 9 11.13 -6.75 11.72
N GLY A 10 11.16 -6.55 13.04
CA GLY A 10 11.32 -7.63 14.01
C GLY A 10 10.20 -8.67 13.93
N ALA A 11 8.95 -8.24 13.78
CA ALA A 11 7.81 -9.14 13.61
C ALA A 11 7.91 -9.97 12.31
N ASN A 12 8.32 -9.34 11.20
CA ASN A 12 8.49 -10.04 9.93
C ASN A 12 9.65 -11.04 9.96
N VAL A 13 10.80 -10.65 10.52
CA VAL A 13 11.95 -11.55 10.68
C VAL A 13 11.60 -12.74 11.58
N LEU A 14 10.94 -12.49 12.71
CA LEU A 14 10.54 -13.54 13.65
C LEU A 14 9.58 -14.53 12.99
N VAL A 15 8.46 -14.04 12.44
CA VAL A 15 7.44 -14.92 11.87
C VAL A 15 7.94 -15.61 10.60
N GLY A 16 8.64 -14.88 9.71
CA GLY A 16 9.21 -15.45 8.49
C GLY A 16 10.27 -16.51 8.78
N GLY A 17 11.18 -16.24 9.72
CA GLY A 17 12.20 -17.19 10.16
C GLY A 17 11.61 -18.44 10.79
N THR A 18 10.67 -18.28 11.73
CA THR A 18 9.98 -19.42 12.36
C THR A 18 9.20 -20.25 11.33
N ALA A 19 8.46 -19.60 10.43
CA ALA A 19 7.71 -20.31 9.38
C ALA A 19 8.64 -21.08 8.43
N GLY A 20 9.79 -20.50 8.06
CA GLY A 20 10.81 -21.16 7.26
C GLY A 20 11.38 -22.42 7.93
N LEU A 21 11.72 -22.32 9.23
CA LEU A 21 12.23 -23.44 10.01
C LEU A 21 11.18 -24.55 10.18
N VAL A 22 9.94 -24.19 10.51
CA VAL A 22 8.84 -25.15 10.66
C VAL A 22 8.57 -25.86 9.34
N ARG A 23 8.55 -25.13 8.22
CA ARG A 23 8.40 -25.71 6.88
C ARG A 23 9.51 -26.72 6.61
N LEU A 24 10.77 -26.35 6.84
CA LEU A 24 11.90 -27.22 6.60
C LEU A 24 11.85 -28.49 7.46
N ALA A 25 11.45 -28.36 8.72
CA ALA A 25 11.35 -29.48 9.66
C ALA A 25 10.20 -30.44 9.34
N LEU A 26 9.06 -29.94 8.89
CA LEU A 26 7.84 -30.75 8.67
C LEU A 26 7.67 -31.22 7.22
N LEU A 27 8.09 -30.41 6.24
CA LEU A 27 7.83 -30.61 4.81
C LEU A 27 9.12 -30.81 4.00
N GLY A 28 10.29 -30.70 4.64
CA GLY A 28 11.57 -30.87 3.97
C GLY A 28 12.00 -29.65 3.13
N ALA A 29 13.03 -29.85 2.32
CA ALA A 29 13.67 -28.79 1.53
C ALA A 29 12.93 -28.48 0.22
N GLU A 30 12.03 -29.34 -0.24
CA GLU A 30 11.33 -29.19 -1.50
C GLU A 30 10.56 -27.85 -1.57
N ALA A 31 10.55 -27.24 -2.76
CA ALA A 31 9.83 -26.00 -2.98
C ALA A 31 8.31 -26.27 -2.87
N PRO A 32 7.53 -25.38 -2.23
CA PRO A 32 6.10 -25.58 -2.12
C PRO A 32 5.46 -25.41 -3.49
N ASP A 33 4.41 -26.18 -3.76
CA ASP A 33 3.57 -25.92 -4.93
C ASP A 33 2.89 -24.53 -4.80
N ALA A 34 2.31 -24.03 -5.89
CA ALA A 34 1.72 -22.69 -5.92
C ALA A 34 0.58 -22.49 -4.91
N ALA A 35 -0.20 -23.54 -4.60
CA ALA A 35 -1.30 -23.47 -3.64
C ALA A 35 -0.80 -23.53 -2.19
N GLN A 36 0.22 -24.34 -1.91
CA GLN A 36 0.93 -24.37 -0.64
C GLN A 36 1.60 -23.02 -0.37
N ALA A 37 2.30 -22.44 -1.36
CA ALA A 37 2.90 -21.13 -1.27
C ALA A 37 1.85 -20.05 -0.92
N GLY A 38 0.69 -20.07 -1.57
CA GLY A 38 -0.41 -19.15 -1.27
C GLY A 38 -0.97 -19.29 0.15
N ARG A 39 -1.16 -20.52 0.65
CA ARG A 39 -1.58 -20.76 2.05
C ARG A 39 -0.55 -20.28 3.05
N MET A 40 0.72 -20.60 2.80
CA MET A 40 1.83 -20.17 3.63
C MET A 40 1.91 -18.65 3.68
N LEU A 41 1.86 -17.99 2.53
CA LEU A 41 1.84 -16.53 2.42
C LEU A 41 0.69 -15.93 3.25
N PHE A 42 -0.52 -16.44 3.11
CA PHE A 42 -1.67 -15.94 3.88
C PHE A 42 -1.43 -16.01 5.39
N VAL A 43 -0.98 -17.16 5.89
CA VAL A 43 -0.76 -17.39 7.33
C VAL A 43 0.40 -16.55 7.85
N THR A 44 1.55 -16.58 7.19
CA THR A 44 2.74 -15.84 7.64
C THR A 44 2.51 -14.34 7.57
N TYR A 45 1.78 -13.87 6.57
CA TYR A 45 1.44 -12.46 6.43
C TYR A 45 0.46 -12.01 7.51
N LEU A 46 -0.60 -12.79 7.79
CA LEU A 46 -1.54 -12.51 8.88
C LEU A 46 -0.83 -12.44 10.25
N LEU A 47 0.04 -13.40 10.54
CA LEU A 47 0.76 -13.48 11.80
C LEU A 47 1.79 -12.34 11.96
N SER A 48 2.59 -12.08 10.92
CA SER A 48 3.62 -11.01 10.95
C SER A 48 2.99 -9.64 11.08
N MET A 49 1.95 -9.33 10.29
CA MET A 49 1.25 -8.05 10.35
C MET A 49 0.43 -7.91 11.64
N GLY A 50 -0.20 -8.98 12.12
CA GLY A 50 -0.89 -9.00 13.41
C GLY A 50 0.05 -8.68 14.57
N LEU A 51 1.22 -9.31 14.60
CA LEU A 51 2.27 -9.07 15.60
C LEU A 51 2.83 -7.65 15.47
N ALA A 52 3.13 -7.18 14.25
CA ALA A 52 3.62 -5.83 13.99
C ALA A 52 2.62 -4.76 14.47
N LEU A 53 1.35 -4.91 14.10
CA LEU A 53 0.29 -3.99 14.49
C LEU A 53 0.11 -4.02 16.02
N GLY A 54 -0.02 -5.20 16.62
CA GLY A 54 -0.13 -5.35 18.08
C GLY A 54 1.03 -4.69 18.82
N GLY A 55 2.26 -4.94 18.38
CA GLY A 55 3.47 -4.33 18.94
C GLY A 55 3.49 -2.81 18.80
N VAL A 56 3.11 -2.27 17.63
CA VAL A 56 3.03 -0.82 17.41
C VAL A 56 1.96 -0.17 18.28
N LEU A 57 0.80 -0.80 18.43
CA LEU A 57 -0.28 -0.31 19.29
C LEU A 57 0.13 -0.33 20.76
N LEU A 58 0.77 -1.41 21.21
CA LEU A 58 1.32 -1.50 22.57
C LEU A 58 2.38 -0.41 22.81
N TYR A 59 3.35 -0.27 21.91
CA TYR A 59 4.38 0.78 21.98
C TYR A 59 3.77 2.18 22.08
N ARG A 60 2.75 2.47 21.26
CA ARG A 60 2.04 3.76 21.31
C ARG A 60 1.37 3.97 22.67
N ARG A 61 0.70 2.94 23.19
CA ARG A 61 0.01 3.00 24.49
C ARG A 61 1.00 3.28 25.62
N LEU A 62 2.13 2.58 25.64
CA LEU A 62 3.22 2.77 26.61
C LEU A 62 3.86 4.15 26.55
N ARG A 63 3.85 4.82 25.38
CA ARG A 63 4.37 6.18 25.19
C ARG A 63 3.31 7.27 25.37
N GLY A 64 2.20 6.96 26.02
CA GLY A 64 1.12 7.91 26.32
C GLY A 64 0.33 8.38 25.09
N GLY A 65 0.40 7.64 23.98
CA GLY A 65 -0.33 7.97 22.75
C GLY A 65 -1.83 7.83 22.94
N ARG A 66 -2.55 8.97 23.00
CA ARG A 66 -4.02 9.03 23.09
C ARG A 66 -4.73 9.19 21.73
N ALA A 67 -3.98 9.39 20.65
CA ALA A 67 -4.54 9.54 19.32
C ALA A 67 -5.29 8.27 18.90
N ARG A 68 -6.50 8.43 18.35
CA ARG A 68 -7.30 7.31 17.84
C ARG A 68 -6.48 6.51 16.83
N VAL A 69 -6.66 5.21 16.88
CA VAL A 69 -6.17 4.29 15.86
C VAL A 69 -7.35 4.05 14.94
N ALA A 70 -7.12 4.23 13.63
CA ALA A 70 -8.11 4.01 12.59
C ALA A 70 -9.29 5.00 12.59
N LEU A 71 -9.35 5.81 11.52
CA LEU A 71 -10.53 6.61 11.21
C LEU A 71 -11.48 5.76 10.33
N LEU A 72 -12.23 4.85 10.94
CA LEU A 72 -13.15 3.94 10.24
C LEU A 72 -14.50 4.60 9.91
N SER A 73 -14.48 5.81 9.32
CA SER A 73 -15.69 6.52 8.92
C SER A 73 -16.07 6.18 7.48
N ARG A 74 -17.35 5.94 7.18
CA ARG A 74 -17.83 5.83 5.79
C ARG A 74 -17.80 7.16 5.02
N ARG A 75 -17.61 8.30 5.71
CA ARG A 75 -17.59 9.64 5.12
C ARG A 75 -16.49 9.85 4.06
N GLY A 76 -15.50 8.97 3.98
CA GLY A 76 -14.41 9.13 3.02
C GLY A 76 -14.51 8.34 1.72
N LEU A 77 -15.70 7.82 1.38
CA LEU A 77 -15.97 7.14 0.11
C LEU A 77 -16.53 8.11 -0.95
N ASP A 78 -15.85 9.25 -1.15
CA ASP A 78 -16.24 10.23 -2.17
C ASP A 78 -15.87 9.71 -3.59
N PRO A 79 -16.83 9.45 -4.49
CA PRO A 79 -16.54 8.80 -5.76
C PRO A 79 -15.63 9.62 -6.68
N ALA A 80 -15.73 10.96 -6.64
CA ALA A 80 -14.91 11.82 -7.46
C ALA A 80 -13.45 11.83 -6.95
N LEU A 81 -13.26 11.93 -5.64
CA LEU A 81 -11.94 11.83 -5.02
C LEU A 81 -11.29 10.47 -5.34
N LEU A 82 -12.03 9.37 -5.18
CA LEU A 82 -11.53 8.01 -5.46
C LEU A 82 -11.26 7.79 -6.95
N GLY A 83 -12.10 8.31 -7.84
CA GLY A 83 -11.88 8.22 -9.28
C GLY A 83 -10.59 8.92 -9.71
N TRP A 84 -10.35 10.15 -9.23
CA TRP A 84 -9.09 10.85 -9.48
C TRP A 84 -7.89 10.17 -8.83
N ALA A 85 -8.04 9.61 -7.65
CA ALA A 85 -6.97 8.87 -6.98
C ALA A 85 -6.60 7.60 -7.76
N LEU A 86 -7.59 6.83 -8.23
CA LEU A 86 -7.37 5.62 -9.02
C LEU A 86 -6.69 5.96 -10.36
N LEU A 87 -7.15 7.01 -11.05
CA LEU A 87 -6.51 7.49 -12.28
C LEU A 87 -5.05 7.87 -12.01
N LEU A 88 -4.77 8.56 -10.90
CA LEU A 88 -3.41 8.93 -10.55
C LEU A 88 -2.55 7.70 -10.26
N VAL A 89 -3.06 6.72 -9.52
CA VAL A 89 -2.34 5.47 -9.21
C VAL A 89 -1.96 4.75 -10.50
N VAL A 90 -2.92 4.48 -11.39
CA VAL A 90 -2.66 3.78 -12.67
C VAL A 90 -1.70 4.58 -13.56
N ALA A 91 -1.87 5.90 -13.64
CA ALA A 91 -0.96 6.75 -14.41
C ALA A 91 0.48 6.71 -13.85
N LEU A 92 0.63 6.70 -12.52
CA LEU A 92 1.94 6.63 -11.86
C LEU A 92 2.63 5.29 -12.08
N GLU A 93 1.91 4.18 -12.18
CA GLU A 93 2.50 2.88 -12.54
C GLU A 93 3.20 2.94 -13.91
N VAL A 94 2.54 3.53 -14.92
CA VAL A 94 3.12 3.71 -16.26
C VAL A 94 4.28 4.72 -16.25
N VAL A 95 4.12 5.85 -15.53
CA VAL A 95 5.14 6.90 -15.48
C VAL A 95 6.42 6.43 -14.79
N LEU A 96 6.28 5.60 -13.74
CA LEU A 96 7.40 5.04 -13.00
C LEU A 96 8.00 3.80 -13.67
N ALA A 97 7.30 3.16 -14.60
CA ALA A 97 7.72 1.90 -15.24
C ALA A 97 9.18 1.89 -15.76
N PRO A 98 9.69 2.95 -16.44
CA PRO A 98 11.10 2.96 -16.85
C PRO A 98 12.09 2.89 -15.69
N LEU A 99 11.75 3.48 -14.55
CA LEU A 99 12.62 3.53 -13.38
C LEU A 99 12.53 2.23 -12.59
N THR A 100 11.31 1.73 -12.34
CA THR A 100 11.10 0.49 -11.59
C THR A 100 11.62 -0.74 -12.34
N SER A 101 11.58 -0.75 -13.67
CA SER A 101 12.15 -1.85 -14.48
C SER A 101 13.68 -1.97 -14.39
N ARG A 102 14.37 -0.96 -13.84
CA ARG A 102 15.82 -0.97 -13.64
C ARG A 102 16.23 -1.35 -12.21
N LEU A 103 15.25 -1.57 -11.34
CA LEU A 103 15.46 -1.83 -9.93
C LEU A 103 15.09 -3.29 -9.61
N PRO A 104 15.74 -3.94 -8.63
CA PRO A 104 15.35 -5.27 -8.19
C PRO A 104 13.92 -5.30 -7.66
N GLY A 105 13.11 -6.21 -8.22
CA GLY A 105 11.77 -6.54 -7.74
C GLY A 105 11.76 -7.74 -6.80
N PRO A 106 10.64 -7.97 -6.08
CA PRO A 106 10.45 -9.19 -5.32
C PRO A 106 10.30 -10.41 -6.26
N PRO A 107 10.56 -11.63 -5.77
CA PRO A 107 10.38 -12.85 -6.55
C PRO A 107 8.87 -13.17 -6.67
N TYR A 108 8.20 -12.57 -7.65
CA TYR A 108 6.74 -12.67 -7.81
C TYR A 108 6.26 -14.11 -8.03
N GLU A 109 7.03 -14.93 -8.73
CA GLU A 109 6.71 -16.34 -8.96
C GLU A 109 6.64 -17.16 -7.66
N ALA A 110 7.39 -16.77 -6.63
CA ALA A 110 7.41 -17.43 -5.33
C ALA A 110 6.22 -17.07 -4.42
N MET A 111 5.38 -16.10 -4.81
CA MET A 111 4.22 -15.67 -4.01
C MET A 111 3.01 -16.63 -4.10
N GLY A 112 3.08 -17.63 -4.98
CA GLY A 112 2.00 -18.59 -5.20
C GLY A 112 0.85 -18.04 -6.04
N ARG A 113 -0.21 -18.84 -6.18
CA ARG A 113 -1.42 -18.48 -6.95
C ARG A 113 -2.68 -19.05 -6.29
N GLY A 114 -3.83 -18.50 -6.65
CA GLY A 114 -5.14 -18.98 -6.24
C GLY A 114 -5.79 -18.15 -5.12
N ALA A 115 -6.87 -18.68 -4.55
CA ALA A 115 -7.73 -17.93 -3.62
C ALA A 115 -6.98 -17.43 -2.37
N TRP A 116 -6.03 -18.20 -1.85
CA TRP A 116 -5.25 -17.80 -0.67
C TRP A 116 -4.27 -16.68 -0.96
N THR A 117 -3.56 -16.73 -2.10
CA THR A 117 -2.69 -15.61 -2.53
C THR A 117 -3.51 -14.36 -2.81
N PHE A 118 -4.67 -14.48 -3.46
CA PHE A 118 -5.58 -13.35 -3.67
C PHE A 118 -6.05 -12.75 -2.34
N ALA A 119 -6.52 -13.58 -1.40
CA ALA A 119 -6.95 -13.12 -0.09
C ALA A 119 -5.82 -12.44 0.68
N ALA A 120 -4.59 -12.95 0.59
CA ALA A 120 -3.42 -12.36 1.23
C ALA A 120 -3.06 -10.99 0.60
N LEU A 121 -2.85 -10.95 -0.71
CA LEU A 121 -2.28 -9.79 -1.41
C LEU A 121 -3.30 -8.70 -1.73
N VAL A 122 -4.56 -9.05 -2.01
CA VAL A 122 -5.58 -8.12 -2.50
C VAL A 122 -6.52 -7.66 -1.39
N VAL A 123 -6.70 -8.46 -0.34
CA VAL A 123 -7.64 -8.15 0.75
C VAL A 123 -6.90 -7.85 2.05
N LEU A 124 -6.13 -8.82 2.53
CA LEU A 124 -5.50 -8.75 3.85
C LEU A 124 -4.39 -7.71 3.91
N ALA A 125 -3.48 -7.72 2.92
CA ALA A 125 -2.37 -6.77 2.84
C ALA A 125 -2.85 -5.30 2.79
N PRO A 126 -3.72 -4.89 1.84
CA PRO A 126 -4.23 -3.52 1.82
C PRO A 126 -4.89 -3.10 3.13
N PHE A 127 -5.68 -3.98 3.74
CA PHE A 127 -6.34 -3.65 5.00
C PHE A 127 -5.35 -3.46 6.16
N LEU A 128 -4.46 -4.44 6.38
CA LEU A 128 -3.52 -4.40 7.51
C LEU A 128 -2.44 -3.34 7.32
N GLU A 129 -1.93 -3.15 6.10
CA GLU A 129 -0.92 -2.14 5.80
C GLU A 129 -1.47 -0.73 5.94
N GLU A 130 -2.70 -0.45 5.49
CA GLU A 130 -3.34 0.85 5.69
C GLU A 130 -3.67 1.09 7.17
N LEU A 131 -4.10 0.06 7.89
CA LEU A 131 -4.34 0.15 9.33
C LEU A 131 -3.06 0.49 10.10
N LEU A 132 -1.93 -0.11 9.72
CA LEU A 132 -0.62 0.19 10.30
C LEU A 132 -0.13 1.58 9.87
N CYS A 133 -0.11 1.87 8.58
CA CYS A 133 0.51 3.09 8.04
C CYS A 133 -0.35 4.32 8.27
N ARG A 134 -1.64 4.28 7.92
CA ARG A 134 -2.54 5.44 7.96
C ARG A 134 -3.31 5.47 9.28
N GLY A 135 -3.70 4.30 9.78
CA GLY A 135 -4.37 4.17 11.07
C GLY A 135 -3.44 4.40 12.26
N ALA A 136 -2.16 4.01 12.17
CA ALA A 136 -1.23 4.13 13.28
C ALA A 136 -0.06 5.11 13.08
N VAL A 137 0.77 4.91 12.07
CA VAL A 137 1.98 5.73 11.87
C VAL A 137 1.63 7.17 11.53
N LEU A 138 0.69 7.39 10.60
CA LEU A 138 0.24 8.72 10.18
C LEU A 138 -0.34 9.49 11.37
N GLU A 139 -1.29 8.93 12.13
CA GLU A 139 -1.89 9.61 13.28
C GLU A 139 -0.86 9.91 14.40
N ALA A 140 0.10 9.02 14.62
CA ALA A 140 1.19 9.24 15.57
C ALA A 140 2.13 10.39 15.12
N LEU A 141 2.39 10.52 13.82
CA LEU A 141 3.20 11.62 13.28
C LEU A 141 2.41 12.93 13.26
N ARG A 142 1.13 12.88 12.89
CA ARG A 142 0.22 14.02 12.76
C ARG A 142 0.06 14.75 14.08
N SER A 143 -0.18 14.00 15.16
CA SER A 143 -0.32 14.55 16.52
C SER A 143 0.94 15.26 17.05
N ARG A 144 2.12 15.00 16.47
CA ARG A 144 3.40 15.55 16.94
C ARG A 144 4.05 16.56 16.01
N ARG A 145 3.78 16.46 14.69
CA ARG A 145 4.52 17.19 13.65
C ARG A 145 3.60 17.76 12.55
N GLY A 146 2.28 17.60 12.69
CA GLY A 146 1.29 18.12 11.74
C GLY A 146 1.09 17.26 10.48
N ASP A 147 0.12 17.66 9.67
CA ASP A 147 -0.38 16.89 8.52
C ASP A 147 0.71 16.61 7.46
N ARG A 148 1.56 17.59 7.14
CA ARG A 148 2.61 17.43 6.11
C ARG A 148 3.65 16.37 6.49
N ALA A 149 4.14 16.42 7.74
CA ALA A 149 5.10 15.44 8.23
C ALA A 149 4.48 14.04 8.34
N ALA A 150 3.21 13.96 8.72
CA ALA A 150 2.47 12.70 8.76
C ALA A 150 2.27 12.08 7.38
N TRP A 151 1.90 12.90 6.41
CA TRP A 151 1.69 12.49 5.02
C TRP A 151 2.97 11.90 4.41
N ILE A 152 4.07 12.64 4.46
CA ILE A 152 5.34 12.21 3.88
C ILE A 152 5.94 11.06 4.69
N GLY A 153 5.94 11.17 6.03
CA GLY A 153 6.57 10.18 6.90
C GLY A 153 5.86 8.82 6.91
N SER A 154 4.53 8.78 6.84
CA SER A 154 3.79 7.51 6.71
C SER A 154 3.95 6.88 5.33
N SER A 155 4.04 7.69 4.27
CA SER A 155 4.32 7.21 2.92
C SER A 155 5.73 6.63 2.82
N LEU A 156 6.72 7.29 3.44
CA LEU A 156 8.09 6.79 3.54
C LEU A 156 8.16 5.49 4.34
N PHE A 157 7.47 5.41 5.47
CA PHE A 157 7.35 4.18 6.24
C PHE A 157 6.79 3.04 5.39
N PHE A 158 5.74 3.31 4.62
CA PHE A 158 5.11 2.34 3.73
C PHE A 158 6.07 1.90 2.61
N GLY A 159 6.84 2.80 2.02
CA GLY A 159 7.90 2.45 1.06
C GLY A 159 8.99 1.56 1.68
N ILE A 160 9.49 1.90 2.87
CA ILE A 160 10.57 1.14 3.54
C ILE A 160 10.10 -0.27 3.97
N MET A 161 8.81 -0.44 4.30
CA MET A 161 8.26 -1.78 4.59
C MET A 161 8.41 -2.75 3.42
N HIS A 162 8.42 -2.23 2.19
CA HIS A 162 8.62 -3.01 0.98
C HIS A 162 10.12 -3.08 0.70
N LEU A 163 10.76 -4.15 1.17
CA LEU A 163 12.22 -4.29 1.24
C LEU A 163 12.93 -4.38 -0.13
N TYR A 164 12.18 -4.45 -1.23
CA TYR A 164 12.71 -4.51 -2.60
C TYR A 164 12.70 -3.12 -3.25
N PRO A 165 13.81 -2.62 -3.83
CA PRO A 165 13.89 -1.23 -4.30
C PRO A 165 12.81 -0.79 -5.30
N ALA A 166 12.46 -1.64 -6.28
CA ALA A 166 11.40 -1.32 -7.24
C ALA A 166 10.04 -1.15 -6.53
N GLN A 167 9.73 -2.08 -5.63
CA GLN A 167 8.49 -2.09 -4.85
C GLN A 167 8.46 -0.96 -3.82
N ALA A 168 9.58 -0.66 -3.16
CA ALA A 168 9.73 0.43 -2.21
C ALA A 168 9.40 1.78 -2.83
N LEU A 169 9.93 2.02 -4.04
CA LEU A 169 9.71 3.25 -4.78
C LEU A 169 8.23 3.39 -5.19
N GLY A 170 7.65 2.33 -5.76
CA GLY A 170 6.23 2.30 -6.11
C GLY A 170 5.33 2.52 -4.90
N ALA A 171 5.58 1.79 -3.81
CA ALA A 171 4.85 1.89 -2.55
C ALA A 171 4.97 3.29 -1.93
N PHE A 172 6.14 3.92 -1.93
CA PHE A 172 6.29 5.30 -1.45
C PHE A 172 5.39 6.27 -2.24
N VAL A 173 5.44 6.20 -3.57
CA VAL A 173 4.71 7.11 -4.47
C VAL A 173 3.20 6.91 -4.38
N ILE A 174 2.72 5.65 -4.47
CA ILE A 174 1.31 5.32 -4.23
C ILE A 174 0.91 5.72 -2.81
N GLY A 175 1.82 5.54 -1.85
CA GLY A 175 1.60 5.87 -0.46
C GLY A 175 1.29 7.34 -0.23
N LEU A 176 1.87 8.25 -1.03
CA LEU A 176 1.53 9.66 -1.03
C LEU A 176 0.08 9.89 -1.50
N VAL A 177 -0.38 9.17 -2.51
CA VAL A 177 -1.78 9.29 -2.98
C VAL A 177 -2.74 8.81 -1.89
N LEU A 178 -2.51 7.61 -1.34
CA LEU A 178 -3.35 7.03 -0.29
C LEU A 178 -3.36 7.88 0.99
N GLY A 179 -2.21 8.39 1.39
CA GLY A 179 -2.08 9.29 2.55
C GLY A 179 -2.84 10.60 2.35
N TYR A 180 -2.82 11.17 1.14
CA TYR A 180 -3.60 12.36 0.82
C TYR A 180 -5.11 12.10 0.89
N VAL A 181 -5.57 10.99 0.28
CA VAL A 181 -6.98 10.57 0.33
C VAL A 181 -7.42 10.37 1.78
N CYS A 182 -6.63 9.69 2.62
CA CYS A 182 -6.93 9.48 4.03
C CYS A 182 -7.05 10.81 4.80
N LEU A 183 -6.13 11.76 4.58
CA LEU A 183 -6.12 13.05 5.27
C LEU A 183 -7.29 13.96 4.88
N VAL A 184 -7.65 13.97 3.60
CA VAL A 184 -8.77 14.78 3.09
C VAL A 184 -10.11 14.19 3.50
N SER A 185 -10.25 12.88 3.36
CA SER A 185 -11.52 12.18 3.54
C SER A 185 -11.82 11.84 5.01
N GLY A 186 -10.78 11.86 5.87
CA GLY A 186 -10.90 11.43 7.26
C GLY A 186 -11.31 9.97 7.41
N SER A 187 -10.99 9.12 6.42
CA SER A 187 -11.35 7.72 6.38
C SER A 187 -10.21 6.84 5.87
N LEU A 188 -10.08 5.65 6.45
CA LEU A 188 -9.22 4.60 5.91
C LEU A 188 -9.82 3.87 4.71
N TRP A 189 -11.15 3.79 4.60
CA TRP A 189 -11.80 2.90 3.62
C TRP A 189 -11.50 3.29 2.18
N GLY A 190 -11.38 4.59 1.88
CA GLY A 190 -10.95 5.06 0.57
C GLY A 190 -9.54 4.61 0.22
N ALA A 191 -8.60 4.69 1.17
CA ALA A 191 -7.22 4.24 0.97
C ALA A 191 -7.14 2.71 0.84
N VAL A 192 -7.85 1.96 1.68
CA VAL A 192 -7.93 0.48 1.60
C VAL A 192 -8.49 0.04 0.24
N ALA A 193 -9.56 0.66 -0.24
CA ALA A 193 -10.17 0.32 -1.52
C ALA A 193 -9.24 0.60 -2.71
N LEU A 194 -8.58 1.76 -2.73
CA LEU A 194 -7.61 2.10 -3.78
C LEU A 194 -6.39 1.18 -3.78
N HIS A 195 -5.88 0.86 -2.58
CA HIS A 195 -4.77 -0.06 -2.43
C HIS A 195 -5.16 -1.49 -2.85
N ALA A 196 -6.34 -1.97 -2.47
CA ALA A 196 -6.87 -3.24 -2.93
C ALA A 196 -7.05 -3.28 -4.45
N ALA A 197 -7.53 -2.21 -5.07
CA ALA A 197 -7.63 -2.11 -6.53
C ALA A 197 -6.25 -2.19 -7.21
N ASN A 198 -5.25 -1.50 -6.67
CA ASN A 198 -3.87 -1.56 -7.14
C ASN A 198 -3.30 -2.98 -7.06
N ASN A 199 -3.46 -3.63 -5.91
CA ASN A 199 -2.96 -4.99 -5.70
C ASN A 199 -3.73 -6.02 -6.53
N ALA A 200 -5.03 -5.81 -6.78
CA ALA A 200 -5.81 -6.65 -7.67
C ALA A 200 -5.28 -6.58 -9.10
N LEU A 201 -4.95 -5.38 -9.60
CA LEU A 201 -4.34 -5.19 -10.91
C LEU A 201 -2.97 -5.88 -11.00
N ALA A 202 -2.11 -5.67 -10.00
CA ALA A 202 -0.80 -6.31 -9.93
C ALA A 202 -0.90 -7.84 -9.88
N TYR A 203 -1.80 -8.39 -9.06
CA TYR A 203 -2.04 -9.83 -8.97
C TYR A 203 -2.61 -10.41 -10.27
N TRP A 204 -3.49 -9.67 -10.95
CA TRP A 204 -4.01 -10.08 -12.26
C TRP A 204 -2.89 -10.12 -13.31
N LEU A 205 -2.06 -9.08 -13.41
CA LEU A 205 -0.90 -9.07 -14.31
C LEU A 205 0.07 -10.22 -14.02
N MET A 206 0.34 -10.49 -12.74
CA MET A 206 1.18 -11.60 -12.30
C MET A 206 0.62 -12.95 -12.75
N THR A 207 -0.67 -13.19 -12.55
CA THR A 207 -1.33 -14.46 -12.93
C THR A 207 -1.55 -14.60 -14.43
N ALA A 208 -1.60 -13.49 -15.18
CA ALA A 208 -1.61 -13.45 -16.64
C ALA A 208 -0.22 -13.65 -17.29
N GLY A 209 0.84 -13.82 -16.49
CA GLY A 209 2.19 -14.08 -16.99
C GLY A 209 3.04 -12.84 -17.24
N TYR A 210 2.59 -11.66 -16.81
CA TYR A 210 3.31 -10.38 -16.97
C TYR A 210 4.12 -9.99 -15.72
N ALA A 211 4.38 -10.92 -14.79
CA ALA A 211 5.04 -10.63 -13.52
C ALA A 211 6.44 -10.00 -13.68
N GLU A 212 7.21 -10.50 -14.65
CA GLU A 212 8.58 -10.03 -14.96
C GLU A 212 8.62 -9.18 -16.23
N THR A 213 7.46 -8.88 -16.84
CA THR A 213 7.38 -8.13 -18.09
C THR A 213 7.25 -6.64 -17.79
N SER A 214 8.18 -5.85 -18.30
CA SER A 214 8.08 -4.39 -18.19
C SER A 214 6.89 -3.86 -19.00
N CYS A 215 6.37 -2.68 -18.63
CA CYS A 215 5.28 -2.04 -19.37
C CYS A 215 5.64 -1.81 -20.86
N ALA A 216 6.90 -1.47 -21.14
CA ALA A 216 7.37 -1.28 -22.50
C ALA A 216 7.39 -2.59 -23.32
N GLU A 217 7.80 -3.69 -22.70
CA GLU A 217 7.79 -5.02 -23.33
C GLU A 217 6.35 -5.52 -23.54
N ALA A 218 5.47 -5.33 -22.56
CA ALA A 218 4.06 -5.72 -22.65
C ALA A 218 3.34 -5.00 -23.81
N VAL A 219 3.70 -3.74 -24.09
CA VAL A 219 3.17 -2.99 -25.25
C VAL A 219 3.78 -3.47 -26.57
N GLY A 220 5.02 -3.95 -26.57
CA GLY A 220 5.69 -4.54 -27.74
C GLY A 220 6.01 -3.56 -28.89
N HIS A 221 5.55 -2.31 -28.84
CA HIS A 221 5.76 -1.32 -29.90
C HIS A 221 6.17 0.05 -29.35
N ARG A 222 7.40 0.49 -29.68
CA ARG A 222 8.01 1.71 -29.12
C ARG A 222 7.15 2.97 -29.31
N ALA A 223 6.59 3.19 -30.49
CA ALA A 223 5.76 4.38 -30.74
C ALA A 223 4.48 4.36 -29.90
N LEU A 224 3.85 3.20 -29.71
CA LEU A 224 2.64 3.06 -28.90
C LEU A 224 2.97 3.27 -27.42
N TYR A 225 4.12 2.74 -26.97
CA TYR A 225 4.59 2.95 -25.61
C TYR A 225 4.85 4.43 -25.32
N VAL A 226 5.47 5.18 -26.26
CA VAL A 226 5.68 6.63 -26.09
C VAL A 226 4.36 7.38 -26.01
N VAL A 227 3.37 7.03 -26.83
CA VAL A 227 2.02 7.62 -26.78
C VAL A 227 1.34 7.32 -25.44
N LEU A 228 1.40 6.06 -24.98
CA LEU A 228 0.86 5.63 -23.69
C LEU A 228 1.53 6.39 -22.53
N TYR A 229 2.85 6.52 -22.56
CA TYR A 229 3.61 7.23 -21.55
C TYR A 229 3.25 8.72 -21.50
N ALA A 230 3.15 9.37 -22.66
CA ALA A 230 2.72 10.77 -22.74
C ALA A 230 1.28 10.96 -22.24
N ALA A 231 0.37 10.04 -22.59
CA ALA A 231 -0.99 10.03 -22.07
C ALA A 231 -1.03 9.85 -20.55
N ALA A 232 -0.21 8.95 -20.00
CA ALA A 232 -0.09 8.74 -18.55
C ALA A 232 0.43 9.97 -17.82
N LEU A 233 1.41 10.70 -18.38
CA LEU A 233 1.86 11.98 -17.84
C LEU A 233 0.72 13.01 -17.81
N GLY A 234 -0.02 13.15 -18.92
CA GLY A 234 -1.18 14.03 -18.99
C GLY A 234 -2.26 13.67 -17.96
N ALA A 235 -2.56 12.37 -17.84
CA ALA A 235 -3.52 11.83 -16.88
C ALA A 235 -3.08 12.08 -15.43
N ALA A 236 -1.80 11.87 -15.11
CA ALA A 236 -1.26 12.14 -13.78
C ALA A 236 -1.43 13.62 -13.39
N VAL A 237 -1.11 14.55 -14.30
CA VAL A 237 -1.29 15.99 -14.06
C VAL A 237 -2.78 16.33 -13.88
N ALA A 238 -3.66 15.82 -14.73
CA ALA A 238 -5.09 16.02 -14.61
C ALA A 238 -5.63 15.48 -13.28
N ALA A 239 -5.22 14.28 -12.89
CA ALA A 239 -5.62 13.63 -11.65
C ALA A 239 -5.15 14.38 -10.41
N VAL A 240 -3.91 14.90 -10.39
CA VAL A 240 -3.42 15.76 -9.30
C VAL A 240 -4.28 17.03 -9.17
N ARG A 241 -4.65 17.66 -10.29
CA ARG A 241 -5.54 18.83 -10.27
C ARG A 241 -6.94 18.48 -9.76
N GLY A 242 -7.49 17.35 -10.20
CA GLY A 242 -8.77 16.79 -9.74
C GLY A 242 -8.76 16.53 -8.23
N LEU A 243 -7.76 15.80 -7.72
CA LEU A 243 -7.59 15.54 -6.29
C LEU A 243 -7.51 16.82 -5.47
N ARG A 244 -6.76 17.83 -5.93
CA ARG A 244 -6.66 19.12 -5.24
C ARG A 244 -7.99 19.88 -5.23
N ARG A 245 -8.78 19.78 -6.29
CA ARG A 245 -10.11 20.39 -6.37
C ARG A 245 -11.06 19.71 -5.38
N GLU A 246 -11.18 18.38 -5.46
CA GLU A 246 -12.07 17.61 -4.59
C GLU A 246 -11.65 17.71 -3.12
N GLY A 247 -10.34 17.74 -2.85
CA GLY A 247 -9.84 17.92 -1.49
C GLY A 247 -10.15 19.29 -0.89
N ARG A 248 -10.14 20.36 -1.70
CA ARG A 248 -10.60 21.69 -1.25
C ARG A 248 -12.11 21.70 -1.00
N ARG A 249 -12.89 21.07 -1.88
CA ARG A 249 -14.36 20.93 -1.73
C ARG A 249 -14.71 20.25 -0.41
N LEU A 250 -14.10 19.11 -0.13
CA LEU A 250 -14.39 18.30 1.06
C LEU A 250 -13.99 19.01 2.36
N ARG A 251 -12.85 19.71 2.36
CA ARG A 251 -12.42 20.52 3.53
C ARG A 251 -13.39 21.67 3.80
N ALA A 252 -13.77 22.42 2.76
CA ALA A 252 -14.73 23.52 2.90
C ALA A 252 -16.11 23.03 3.40
N ALA A 253 -16.57 21.86 2.95
CA ALA A 253 -17.80 21.26 3.45
C ALA A 253 -17.69 20.84 4.93
N ALA A 254 -16.54 20.31 5.34
CA ALA A 254 -16.29 19.94 6.72
C ALA A 254 -16.24 21.16 7.65
N ASP A 255 -15.67 22.28 7.20
CA ASP A 255 -15.59 23.52 7.98
C ASP A 255 -16.99 24.13 8.19
N LYS A 256 -17.81 24.21 7.13
CA LYS A 256 -19.21 24.66 7.24
C LYS A 256 -20.04 23.83 8.22
N ASN A 257 -19.86 22.52 8.22
CA ASN A 257 -20.56 21.63 9.14
C ASN A 257 -20.12 21.80 10.60
N ARG A 258 -18.90 22.30 10.85
CA ARG A 258 -18.42 22.62 12.21
C ARG A 258 -18.93 23.97 12.68
N GLU A 259 -19.06 24.94 11.78
CA GLU A 259 -19.65 26.25 12.10
C GLU A 259 -21.15 26.16 12.41
N ALA A 260 -21.84 25.17 11.83
CA ALA A 260 -23.27 24.95 12.03
C ALA A 260 -23.63 24.06 13.24
N ALA A 261 -22.64 23.49 13.96
CA ALA A 261 -22.83 22.52 15.05
C ALA A 261 -22.40 23.10 16.40
#